data_AF-A0A9D2U0K6-F1
#
_entry.id   AF-A0A9D2U0K6-F1
#
_cell.length_a   1.000
_cell.length_b   1.000
_cell.length_c   1.000
_cell.angle_alpha   90.00
_cell.angle_beta   90.00
_cell.angle_gamma   90.00
#
_symmetry.space_group_name_H-M   'P 1'
#
loop_
_entity.id
_entity.type
_entity.pdbx_description
1 polymer ?
#
loop_
_entity_poly.entity_id
_entity_poly.type
_entity_poly.pdbx_seq_one_letter_code
_entity_poly.pdbx_strand_id
1 'polypeptide(L)'
;MAMGSTGTVNITPEMMTNAMSIIDEYRAETGNLYTRLSDEVAGLIPANFSGSAAEGFQFFYTDKIEPAAGEGLTKLLDALYQICEGILKAIPAENGLDDQLGEGNRK
;
A
#
# COMPACT_ATOMS: atom_id res chain seq x y z
N MET A 1 -14.99 -37.04 10.55
CA MET A 1 -14.94 -35.79 9.78
C MET A 1 -13.47 -35.51 9.47
N ALA A 2 -13.02 -35.80 8.25
CA ALA A 2 -11.67 -35.48 7.83
C ALA A 2 -11.58 -33.96 7.67
N MET A 3 -10.98 -33.26 8.63
CA MET A 3 -10.56 -31.89 8.39
C MET A 3 -9.46 -31.96 7.33
N GLY A 4 -9.75 -31.39 6.16
CA GLY A 4 -8.77 -31.27 5.09
C GLY A 4 -7.51 -30.61 5.63
N SER A 5 -6.35 -31.12 5.22
CA SER A 5 -5.05 -30.49 5.44
C SER A 5 -5.12 -29.07 4.90
N THR A 6 -5.49 -28.14 5.78
CA THR A 6 -5.46 -26.72 5.49
C THR A 6 -3.98 -26.40 5.54
N GLY A 7 -3.35 -26.18 4.38
CA GLY A 7 -1.94 -25.80 4.34
C GLY A 7 -1.78 -24.54 5.17
N THR A 8 -1.26 -24.68 6.39
CA THR A 8 -1.09 -23.56 7.30
C THR A 8 -0.02 -22.66 6.70
N VAL A 9 -0.42 -21.47 6.25
CA VAL A 9 0.55 -20.45 5.88
C VAL A 9 1.11 -19.92 7.20
N ASN A 10 2.37 -20.27 7.50
CA ASN A 10 3.06 -19.80 8.70
C ASN A 10 3.46 -18.34 8.51
N ILE A 11 2.55 -17.42 8.84
CA ILE A 11 2.83 -15.98 8.88
C ILE A 11 3.22 -15.61 10.30
N THR A 12 4.40 -14.99 10.46
CA THR A 12 4.86 -14.48 11.76
C THR A 12 4.54 -12.99 11.91
N PRO A 13 4.44 -12.47 13.15
CA PRO A 13 4.32 -11.03 13.38
C PRO A 13 5.45 -10.23 12.72
N GLU A 14 6.68 -10.76 12.77
CA GLU A 14 7.85 -10.15 12.14
C GLU A 14 7.70 -10.00 10.62
N MET A 15 7.14 -11.01 9.93
CA MET A 15 6.90 -10.92 8.49
C MET A 15 5.92 -9.79 8.14
N MET A 16 4.88 -9.58 8.94
CA MET A 16 3.91 -8.49 8.69
C MET A 16 4.50 -7.11 9.01
N THR A 17 5.24 -6.98 10.11
CA THR A 17 5.95 -5.74 10.44
C THR A 17 6.97 -5.36 9.37
N ASN A 18 7.74 -6.34 8.86
CA ASN A 18 8.69 -6.11 7.77
C ASN A 18 7.97 -5.72 6.47
N ALA A 19 6.86 -6.38 6.14
CA ALA A 19 6.05 -6.03 4.97
C ALA A 19 5.51 -4.60 5.07
N MET A 20 5.01 -4.18 6.24
CA MET A 20 4.56 -2.81 6.49
C MET A 20 5.70 -1.79 6.33
N SER A 21 6.90 -2.09 6.84
CA SER A 21 8.08 -1.23 6.67
C SER A 21 8.44 -1.04 5.20
N ILE A 22 8.46 -2.13 4.42
CA ILE A 22 8.73 -2.08 2.98
C ILE A 22 7.65 -1.27 2.25
N ILE A 23 6.37 -1.42 2.62
CA ILE A 23 5.28 -0.64 2.02
C ILE A 23 5.47 0.86 2.29
N ASP A 24 5.90 1.25 3.49
CA ASP A 24 6.19 2.65 3.82
C ASP A 24 7.39 3.20 3.04
N GLU A 25 8.46 2.39 2.87
CA GLU A 25 9.60 2.74 2.02
C GLU A 25 9.17 2.97 0.56
N TYR A 26 8.37 2.05 0.00
CA TYR A 26 7.80 2.19 -1.33
C TYR A 26 6.91 3.42 -1.45
N ARG A 27 6.10 3.75 -0.43
CA ARG A 27 5.27 4.96 -0.42
C ARG A 27 6.14 6.22 -0.49
N ALA A 28 7.24 6.27 0.25
CA ALA A 28 8.16 7.39 0.22
C ALA A 28 8.85 7.54 -1.14
N GLU A 29 9.36 6.44 -1.71
CA GLU A 29 10.05 6.47 -3.00
C GLU A 29 9.10 6.88 -4.14
N THR A 30 7.91 6.28 -4.20
CA THR A 30 6.90 6.59 -5.22
C THR A 30 6.42 8.03 -5.12
N GLY A 31 6.22 8.57 -3.91
CA GLY A 31 5.89 9.99 -3.71
C GLY A 31 7.00 10.94 -4.18
N ASN A 32 8.26 10.59 -3.97
CA ASN A 32 9.40 11.35 -4.46
C ASN A 32 9.47 11.33 -6.00
N LEU A 33 9.29 10.16 -6.61
CA LEU A 33 9.27 10.02 -8.07
C LEU A 33 8.10 10.78 -8.70
N TYR A 34 6.93 10.74 -8.08
CA TYR A 34 5.76 11.50 -8.52
C TYR A 34 6.01 13.02 -8.47
N THR A 35 6.58 13.52 -7.37
CA THR A 35 6.96 14.94 -7.24
C THR A 35 7.94 15.35 -8.34
N ARG A 36 8.99 14.55 -8.58
CA ARG A 36 9.96 14.82 -9.65
C ARG A 36 9.32 14.85 -11.04
N LEU A 37 8.38 13.95 -11.30
CA LEU A 37 7.64 13.92 -12.55
C LEU A 37 6.77 15.16 -12.71
N SER A 38 6.06 15.56 -11.64
CA SER A 38 5.23 16.78 -11.62
C SER A 38 6.09 18.03 -11.89
N ASP A 39 7.25 18.14 -11.25
CA ASP A 39 8.16 19.26 -11.43
C ASP A 39 8.72 19.32 -12.86
N GLU A 40 9.09 18.18 -13.44
CA GLU A 40 9.57 18.10 -14.82
C GLU A 40 8.48 18.50 -15.82
N VAL A 41 7.24 18.04 -15.63
CA VAL A 41 6.10 18.42 -16.47
C VAL A 41 5.82 19.93 -16.37
N ALA A 42 5.85 20.47 -15.15
CA ALA A 42 5.70 21.90 -14.90
C ALA A 42 6.84 22.74 -15.49
N GLY A 43 8.04 22.18 -15.62
CA GLY A 43 9.19 22.83 -16.26
C GLY A 43 9.21 22.73 -17.79
N LEU A 44 8.75 21.60 -18.36
CA LEU A 44 8.75 21.36 -19.81
C LEU A 44 7.70 22.17 -20.57
N ILE A 45 6.48 22.29 -20.01
CA ILE A 45 5.36 23.00 -20.64
C ILE A 45 5.69 24.49 -20.88
N PRO A 46 6.32 25.24 -19.96
CA PRO A 46 6.65 26.64 -20.19
C PRO A 46 7.92 26.85 -21.03
N ALA A 47 8.87 25.92 -21.01
CA ALA A 47 10.21 26.14 -21.57
C ALA A 47 10.37 25.72 -23.04
N ASN A 48 9.82 24.57 -23.44
CA ASN A 48 10.11 23.95 -24.74
C ASN A 48 8.88 23.48 -25.52
N PHE A 49 7.68 23.54 -24.93
CA PHE A 49 6.44 23.10 -25.54
C PHE A 49 5.46 24.27 -25.62
N SER A 50 4.80 24.47 -26.77
CA SER A 50 3.77 25.51 -26.89
C SER A 50 2.70 25.11 -27.90
N GLY A 51 1.54 25.76 -27.83
CA GLY A 51 0.39 25.44 -28.68
C GLY A 51 -0.35 24.17 -28.27
N SER A 52 -1.20 23.66 -29.15
CA SER A 52 -2.13 22.56 -28.85
C SER A 52 -1.46 21.24 -28.42
N ALA A 53 -0.19 21.04 -28.76
CA ALA A 53 0.57 19.88 -28.30
C ALA A 53 0.90 19.96 -26.79
N ALA A 54 1.16 21.15 -26.26
CA ALA A 54 1.41 21.38 -24.83
C ALA A 54 0.13 21.20 -24.02
N GLU A 55 -0.98 21.75 -24.51
CA GLU A 55 -2.30 21.57 -23.91
C GLU A 55 -2.73 20.09 -23.90
N GLY A 56 -2.51 19.38 -25.01
CA GLY A 56 -2.80 17.94 -25.11
C GLY A 56 -1.94 17.09 -24.16
N PHE A 57 -0.66 17.43 -24.01
CA PHE A 57 0.22 16.76 -23.05
C PHE A 57 -0.18 17.04 -21.60
N GLN A 58 -0.50 18.30 -21.28
CA GLN A 58 -0.99 18.67 -19.95
C GLN A 58 -2.29 17.93 -19.61
N PHE A 59 -3.23 17.86 -20.57
CA PHE A 59 -4.46 17.10 -20.41
C PHE A 59 -4.19 15.62 -20.18
N PHE A 60 -3.31 15.00 -20.97
CA PHE A 60 -2.92 13.60 -20.78
C PHE A 60 -2.31 13.35 -19.41
N TYR A 61 -1.40 14.23 -18.96
CA TYR A 61 -0.78 14.11 -17.65
C TYR A 61 -1.81 14.17 -16.53
N THR A 62 -2.63 15.22 -16.49
CA THR A 62 -3.65 15.42 -15.44
C THR A 62 -4.75 14.36 -15.45
N ASP A 63 -5.22 13.93 -16.63
CA ASP A 63 -6.37 13.02 -16.72
C ASP A 63 -5.96 11.54 -16.64
N LYS A 64 -4.73 11.18 -17.03
CA LYS A 64 -4.28 9.77 -17.10
C LYS A 64 -3.16 9.43 -16.14
N ILE A 65 -2.19 10.32 -15.96
CA ILE A 65 -0.98 10.02 -15.19
C ILE A 65 -1.18 10.33 -13.70
N GLU A 66 -1.65 11.53 -13.35
CA GLU A 66 -1.87 11.90 -11.95
C GLU A 66 -2.81 10.94 -11.20
N PRO A 67 -3.96 10.50 -11.77
CA PRO A 67 -4.86 9.60 -11.05
C PRO A 67 -4.26 8.21 -10.85
N ALA A 68 -3.40 7.75 -11.76
CA ALA A 68 -2.79 6.43 -11.70
C ALA A 68 -1.53 6.41 -10.80
N ALA A 69 -0.62 7.35 -11.01
CA ALA A 69 0.68 7.41 -10.33
C ALA A 69 0.65 8.15 -8.99
N GLY A 70 -0.33 9.04 -8.79
CA GLY A 70 -0.60 9.69 -7.52
C GLY A 70 -1.62 8.90 -6.71
N GLU A 71 -2.89 9.31 -6.77
CA GLU A 71 -3.94 8.83 -5.89
C GLU A 71 -4.16 7.31 -5.96
N GLY A 72 -4.15 6.73 -7.16
CA GLY A 72 -4.35 5.29 -7.36
C GLY A 72 -3.27 4.44 -6.71
N LEU A 73 -2.01 4.79 -6.92
CA LEU A 73 -0.87 4.09 -6.32
C LEU A 73 -0.85 4.25 -4.79
N THR A 74 -1.13 5.46 -4.28
CA THR A 74 -1.25 5.68 -2.83
C THR A 74 -2.34 4.80 -2.22
N LYS A 75 -3.54 4.76 -2.80
CA LYS A 75 -4.64 3.93 -2.31
C LYS A 75 -4.32 2.44 -2.33
N LEU A 76 -3.60 1.97 -3.35
CA LEU A 76 -3.16 0.57 -3.43
C LEU A 76 -2.19 0.23 -2.29
N LEU A 77 -1.19 1.08 -2.05
CA LEU A 77 -0.23 0.89 -0.97
C LEU A 77 -0.91 0.94 0.41
N ASP A 78 -1.89 1.83 0.59
CA ASP A 78 -2.69 1.91 1.82
C ASP A 78 -3.51 0.63 2.05
N ALA A 79 -4.13 0.09 0.99
CA ALA A 79 -4.87 -1.17 1.09
C ALA A 79 -3.94 -2.35 1.46
N LEU A 80 -2.75 -2.42 0.86
CA LEU A 80 -1.76 -3.45 1.21
C LEU A 80 -1.30 -3.31 2.66
N TYR A 81 -1.06 -2.09 3.13
CA TYR A 81 -0.70 -1.82 4.52
C TYR A 81 -1.80 -2.30 5.47
N GLN A 82 -3.05 -1.95 5.19
CA GLN A 82 -4.21 -2.36 5.99
C GLN A 82 -4.40 -3.88 6.03
N ILE A 83 -4.11 -4.58 4.92
CA ILE A 83 -4.12 -6.05 4.89
C ILE A 83 -3.06 -6.61 5.83
N CYS A 84 -1.80 -6.12 5.74
CA CYS A 84 -0.72 -6.56 6.62
C CYS A 84 -1.04 -6.28 8.10
N GLU A 85 -1.56 -5.09 8.41
CA GLU A 85 -1.97 -4.71 9.75
C GLU A 85 -3.12 -5.60 10.28
N GLY A 86 -4.10 -5.90 9.41
CA GLY A 86 -5.21 -6.79 9.74
C GLY A 86 -4.76 -8.23 10.02
N ILE A 87 -3.83 -8.75 9.20
CA ILE A 87 -3.22 -10.07 9.43
C ILE A 87 -2.43 -10.06 10.74
N LEU A 88 -1.61 -9.04 11.00
CA LEU A 88 -0.84 -8.92 12.24
C LEU A 88 -1.75 -8.94 13.47
N LYS A 89 -2.87 -8.22 13.45
CA LYS A 89 -3.87 -8.22 14.54
C LYS A 89 -4.55 -9.57 14.73
N ALA A 90 -4.62 -10.40 13.68
CA ALA A 90 -5.22 -11.73 13.74
C ALA A 90 -4.23 -12.81 14.21
N ILE A 91 -2.92 -12.54 14.22
CA ILE A 91 -1.93 -13.45 14.78
C ILE A 91 -2.11 -13.44 16.30
N PRO A 92 -2.35 -14.61 16.94
CA PRO A 92 -2.45 -14.68 18.39
C PRO A 92 -1.17 -14.13 19.03
N ALA A 93 -1.31 -13.15 19.93
CA ALA A 93 -0.20 -12.76 20.80
C ALA A 93 0.24 -13.98 21.64
N GLU A 94 1.48 -13.99 22.12
CA GLU A 94 2.04 -15.09 22.94
C GLU A 94 1.19 -15.51 24.16
N ASN A 95 0.19 -14.72 24.56
CA ASN A 95 -0.84 -15.16 25.50
C ASN A 95 -1.81 -16.10 24.77
N GLY A 96 -1.49 -17.39 24.89
CA GLY A 96 -2.16 -18.48 24.19
C GLY A 96 -3.68 -18.45 24.31
N LEU A 97 -4.31 -19.04 23.28
CA LEU A 97 -5.74 -19.34 23.18
C LEU A 97 -6.36 -19.86 24.51
N ASP A 98 -5.56 -20.49 25.37
CA ASP A 98 -5.92 -21.01 26.68
C ASP A 98 -6.38 -19.93 27.68
N ASP A 99 -5.73 -18.77 27.73
CA ASP A 99 -6.13 -17.67 28.64
C ASP A 99 -7.46 -17.04 28.19
N GLN A 100 -7.64 -16.86 26.88
CA GLN A 100 -8.86 -16.32 26.28
C GLN A 100 -10.04 -17.30 26.40
N LEU A 101 -9.80 -18.61 26.22
CA LEU A 101 -10.79 -19.67 26.45
C LEU A 101 -11.12 -19.78 27.95
N GLY A 102 -10.14 -19.60 28.83
CA GLY A 102 -10.31 -19.59 30.28
C GLY A 102 -11.16 -18.42 30.78
N GLU A 103 -11.02 -17.22 30.20
CA GLU A 103 -11.91 -16.09 30.48
C GLU A 103 -13.32 -16.30 29.90
N GLY A 104 -13.43 -16.84 28.70
CA GLY A 104 -14.72 -17.15 28.06
C GLY A 104 -15.54 -18.21 28.80
N ASN A 105 -14.88 -19.25 29.33
CA ASN A 105 -15.53 -20.32 30.10
C ASN A 105 -15.88 -19.93 31.55
N ARG A 106 -15.42 -18.76 32.03
CA ARG A 106 -15.72 -18.21 33.36
C ARG A 106 -16.86 -17.18 33.35
N LYS A 107 -17.43 -16.88 32.18
CA LYS A 107 -18.70 -16.18 32.03
C LYS A 107 -19.87 -17.17 32.07
#